data_AF-A0A1T4ZPD1-F1
#
_entry.id   AF-A0A1T4ZPD1-F1
#
_cell.length_a   1.000
_cell.length_b   1.000
_cell.length_c   1.000
_cell.angle_alpha   90.00
_cell.angle_beta   90.00
_cell.angle_gamma   90.00
#
_symmetry.space_group_name_H-M   'P 1'
#
loop_
_entity.id
_entity.type
_entity.pdbx_description
1 polymer ?
#
loop_
_entity_poly.entity_id
_entity_poly.type
_entity_poly.pdbx_seq_one_letter_code
_entity_poly.pdbx_strand_id
1 'polypeptide(L)'
;MNDKKLGKNDIAWETLFQRYSILDIIAKQGYFEIEATQINEERESRLMAKFDHSVNLPQIFKDHNLSILPISRSKYIIGCFNAYFNLEYSTDIELIEIEFPSYIKSIDYTHLYSEASAISCAFNTGIIDDLLGEKTSFTLSGRMSSGCFDFKIKSYLNNQSYPISVINSQCEIDAGFESDEYLILIEAKKYQVDNFIIRQLYYPYRLWSEKITKKVVPVLMTYSNDIFSFFIYEFQNKSDYNSLRLIEQKNYIIAPEEITQQDVSDIFETITLIPEPSIPFPQANNFERVIDLLSLLVERDLTREEITENYQFDQRQTGYYTNAGQYLGLVEKYKAIGTGDITFRLTQEAKEILSKRQKNKYLSLIRKILEYQVFYTVFQLNLSRGKIPSKGEICEIILSSRADIQKTTPGRRQSTVKNWIYWIFKQIQD
;
A
#
# COMPACT_ATOMS: atom_id res chain seq x y z
N MET A 1 -29.10 8.60 -5.11
CA MET A 1 -27.93 9.28 -4.52
C MET A 1 -27.37 8.34 -3.48
N ASN A 2 -26.13 7.86 -3.64
CA ASN A 2 -25.52 6.98 -2.65
C ASN A 2 -25.09 7.86 -1.47
N ASP A 3 -25.72 7.68 -0.30
CA ASP A 3 -25.20 8.19 0.97
C ASP A 3 -23.89 7.47 1.29
N LYS A 4 -22.81 7.97 0.69
CA LYS A 4 -21.45 7.57 1.07
C LYS A 4 -21.21 8.20 2.43
N LYS A 5 -21.17 7.37 3.47
CA LYS A 5 -20.91 7.83 4.84
C LYS A 5 -19.56 8.55 4.87
N LEU A 6 -19.59 9.88 5.00
CA LEU A 6 -18.41 10.73 5.06
C LEU A 6 -17.54 10.36 6.28
N GLY A 7 -16.22 10.32 6.08
CA GLY A 7 -15.24 10.10 7.14
C GLY A 7 -15.06 11.33 8.04
N LYS A 8 -14.28 11.19 9.11
CA LYS A 8 -13.99 12.29 10.03
C LYS A 8 -13.24 13.43 9.33
N ASN A 9 -12.27 13.10 8.47
CA ASN A 9 -11.56 14.08 7.65
C ASN A 9 -12.48 14.79 6.66
N ASP A 10 -13.45 14.08 6.05
CA ASP A 10 -14.42 14.71 5.13
C ASP A 10 -15.21 15.80 5.83
N ILE A 11 -15.80 15.49 7.00
CA ILE A 11 -16.62 16.44 7.76
C ILE A 11 -15.80 17.64 8.22
N ALA A 12 -14.60 17.40 8.77
CA ALA A 12 -13.73 18.47 9.27
C ALA A 12 -13.27 19.40 8.15
N TRP A 13 -12.90 18.85 6.98
CA TRP A 13 -12.48 19.68 5.84
C TRP A 13 -13.64 20.45 5.22
N GLU A 14 -14.85 19.90 5.15
CA GLU A 14 -16.06 20.64 4.75
C GLU A 14 -16.27 21.88 5.65
N THR A 15 -16.17 21.71 6.98
CA THR A 15 -16.28 22.83 7.93
C THR A 15 -15.23 23.91 7.69
N LEU A 16 -13.95 23.52 7.49
CA LEU A 16 -12.87 24.48 7.24
C LEU A 16 -13.06 25.22 5.91
N PHE A 17 -13.48 24.52 4.87
CA PHE A 17 -13.72 25.11 3.54
C PHE A 17 -14.84 26.15 3.58
N GLN A 18 -15.91 25.89 4.33
CA GLN A 18 -17.00 26.84 4.53
C GLN A 18 -16.54 28.03 5.40
N ARG A 19 -15.89 27.76 6.53
CA ARG A 19 -15.44 28.80 7.48
C ARG A 19 -14.50 29.82 6.84
N TYR A 20 -13.58 29.36 6.01
CA TYR A 20 -12.52 30.19 5.43
C TYR A 20 -12.73 30.53 3.96
N SER A 21 -13.89 30.17 3.38
CA SER A 21 -14.21 30.39 1.96
C SER A 21 -13.09 29.94 1.00
N ILE A 22 -12.52 28.76 1.28
CA ILE A 22 -11.27 28.30 0.67
C ILE A 22 -11.39 28.22 -0.87
N LEU A 23 -12.50 27.70 -1.38
CA LEU A 23 -12.72 27.57 -2.83
C LEU A 23 -12.75 28.93 -3.55
N ASP A 24 -13.41 29.93 -2.97
CA ASP A 24 -13.52 31.26 -3.57
C ASP A 24 -12.15 31.95 -3.65
N ILE A 25 -11.30 31.72 -2.65
CA ILE A 25 -9.94 32.28 -2.62
C ILE A 25 -9.07 31.56 -3.64
N ILE A 26 -9.12 30.22 -3.70
CA ILE A 26 -8.40 29.44 -4.71
C ILE A 26 -8.82 29.86 -6.12
N ALA A 27 -10.12 30.07 -6.38
CA ALA A 27 -10.61 30.50 -7.69
C ALA A 27 -10.05 31.88 -8.11
N LYS A 28 -9.76 32.77 -7.16
CA LYS A 28 -9.23 34.13 -7.42
C LYS A 28 -7.70 34.19 -7.47
N GLN A 29 -7.03 33.43 -6.60
CA GLN A 29 -5.58 33.55 -6.33
C GLN A 29 -4.77 32.34 -6.82
N GLY A 30 -5.44 31.23 -7.12
CA GLY A 30 -4.84 29.94 -7.52
C GLY A 30 -4.52 29.00 -6.36
N TYR A 31 -4.44 29.51 -5.13
CA TYR A 31 -4.14 28.73 -3.93
C TYR A 31 -4.70 29.38 -2.65
N PHE A 32 -4.66 28.65 -1.54
CA PHE A 32 -4.99 29.11 -0.20
C PHE A 32 -3.96 28.59 0.81
N GLU A 33 -3.39 29.46 1.64
CA GLU A 33 -2.54 29.07 2.76
C GLU A 33 -3.36 28.93 4.04
N ILE A 34 -3.11 27.86 4.80
CA ILE A 34 -3.79 27.58 6.06
C ILE A 34 -2.78 27.22 7.15
N GLU A 35 -2.96 27.78 8.35
CA GLU A 35 -2.15 27.43 9.51
C GLU A 35 -2.60 26.09 10.11
N ALA A 36 -1.66 25.32 10.63
CA ALA A 36 -1.90 24.10 11.39
C ALA A 36 -2.83 24.36 12.59
N THR A 37 -2.72 25.53 13.22
CA THR A 37 -3.61 25.93 14.33
C THR A 37 -5.06 26.09 13.89
N GLN A 38 -5.31 26.56 12.66
CA GLN A 38 -6.66 26.66 12.12
C GLN A 38 -7.24 25.28 11.82
N ILE A 39 -6.42 24.36 11.28
CA ILE A 39 -6.86 22.97 11.07
C ILE A 39 -7.17 22.29 12.42
N ASN A 40 -6.32 22.53 13.43
CA ASN A 40 -6.48 21.97 14.77
C ASN A 40 -7.78 22.40 15.48
N GLU A 41 -8.48 23.44 15.00
CA GLU A 41 -9.82 23.80 15.48
C GLU A 41 -10.83 22.66 15.26
N GLU A 42 -10.63 21.84 14.22
CA GLU A 42 -11.51 20.71 13.90
C GLU A 42 -10.90 19.35 14.25
N ARG A 43 -9.64 19.11 13.88
CA ARG A 43 -8.90 17.86 14.14
C ARG A 43 -7.40 18.11 14.01
N GLU A 44 -6.58 17.26 14.64
CA GLU A 44 -5.11 17.35 14.56
C GLU A 44 -4.63 17.49 13.10
N SER A 45 -3.95 18.60 12.82
CA SER A 45 -3.47 19.01 11.51
C SER A 45 -2.62 17.95 10.81
N ARG A 46 -1.80 17.19 11.57
CA ARG A 46 -1.01 16.11 11.00
C ARG A 46 -1.88 15.01 10.40
N LEU A 47 -2.94 14.59 11.09
CA LEU A 47 -3.89 13.59 10.58
C LEU A 47 -4.73 14.16 9.43
N MET A 48 -5.06 15.44 9.51
CA MET A 48 -5.83 16.16 8.50
C MET A 48 -5.05 16.44 7.21
N ALA A 49 -3.71 16.37 7.21
CA ALA A 49 -2.87 16.60 6.05
C ALA A 49 -2.05 15.36 5.62
N LYS A 50 -2.23 14.21 6.29
CA LYS A 50 -1.57 12.95 5.94
C LYS A 50 -2.33 12.25 4.80
N PHE A 51 -2.14 12.76 3.60
CA PHE A 51 -2.70 12.20 2.37
C PHE A 51 -1.58 11.65 1.50
N ASP A 52 -1.01 10.52 1.92
CA ASP A 52 0.13 9.90 1.23
C ASP A 52 -0.30 9.36 -0.13
N HIS A 53 -1.58 8.97 -0.28
CA HIS A 53 -2.21 8.58 -1.54
C HIS A 53 -3.41 9.46 -1.88
N SER A 54 -3.65 9.68 -3.18
CA SER A 54 -4.78 10.47 -3.68
C SER A 54 -6.14 9.91 -3.24
N VAL A 55 -6.23 8.60 -3.00
CA VAL A 55 -7.45 7.96 -2.48
C VAL A 55 -7.77 8.36 -1.04
N ASN A 56 -6.79 8.82 -0.26
CA ASN A 56 -6.99 9.28 1.11
C ASN A 56 -7.48 10.75 1.18
N LEU A 57 -7.49 11.48 0.05
CA LEU A 57 -8.03 12.83 0.00
C LEU A 57 -9.52 12.86 0.43
N PRO A 58 -9.94 13.86 1.21
CA PRO A 58 -11.36 14.09 1.50
C PRO A 58 -12.15 14.37 0.21
N GLN A 59 -13.46 14.14 0.26
CA GLN A 59 -14.34 14.24 -0.89
C GLN A 59 -14.33 15.66 -1.49
N ILE A 60 -14.34 16.70 -0.65
CA ILE A 60 -14.22 18.10 -1.11
C ILE A 60 -12.91 18.37 -1.87
N PHE A 61 -11.81 17.72 -1.50
CA PHE A 61 -10.56 17.84 -2.26
C PHE A 61 -10.68 17.15 -3.61
N LYS A 62 -11.24 15.93 -3.65
CA LYS A 62 -11.42 15.17 -4.89
C LYS A 62 -12.37 15.87 -5.86
N ASP A 63 -13.50 16.37 -5.38
CA ASP A 63 -14.53 17.02 -6.20
C ASP A 63 -14.00 18.30 -6.87
N HIS A 64 -13.00 18.96 -6.26
CA HIS A 64 -12.38 20.18 -6.76
C HIS A 64 -10.94 20.01 -7.26
N ASN A 65 -10.45 18.77 -7.44
CA ASN A 65 -9.09 18.45 -7.87
C ASN A 65 -7.99 19.15 -7.05
N LEU A 66 -8.19 19.25 -5.74
CA LEU A 66 -7.28 19.93 -4.82
C LEU A 66 -6.27 18.97 -4.20
N SER A 67 -5.11 19.51 -3.86
CA SER A 67 -4.07 18.87 -3.07
C SER A 67 -3.59 19.84 -1.99
N ILE A 68 -2.97 19.30 -0.94
CA ILE A 68 -2.39 20.06 0.16
C ILE A 68 -0.92 19.70 0.33
N LEU A 69 -0.06 20.69 0.50
CA LEU A 69 1.36 20.50 0.76
C LEU A 69 1.79 21.31 2.00
N PRO A 70 2.63 20.77 2.90
CA PRO A 70 3.21 21.56 3.97
C PRO A 70 4.29 22.49 3.39
N ILE A 71 4.20 23.78 3.71
CA ILE A 71 5.18 24.80 3.33
C ILE A 71 6.06 25.23 4.51
N SER A 72 5.65 24.91 5.75
CA SER A 72 6.49 25.04 6.94
C SER A 72 6.12 23.97 7.98
N ARG A 73 6.60 24.09 9.23
CA ARG A 73 6.11 23.27 10.34
C ARG A 73 4.69 23.61 10.79
N SER A 74 4.23 24.82 10.48
CA SER A 74 2.95 25.35 10.96
C SER A 74 1.99 25.74 9.84
N LYS A 75 2.37 25.62 8.56
CA LYS A 75 1.55 26.06 7.43
C LYS A 75 1.47 25.02 6.33
N TYR A 76 0.31 25.01 5.69
CA TYR A 76 0.02 24.24 4.50
C TYR A 76 -0.48 25.16 3.39
N ILE A 77 -0.30 24.73 2.14
CA ILE A 77 -0.85 25.36 0.95
C ILE A 77 -1.80 24.39 0.26
N ILE A 78 -2.99 24.87 -0.11
CA ILE A 78 -4.04 24.14 -0.82
C ILE A 78 -4.20 24.76 -2.20
N GLY A 79 -4.26 23.91 -3.23
CA GLY A 79 -4.47 24.36 -4.60
C GLY A 79 -4.68 23.17 -5.54
N CYS A 80 -4.98 23.45 -6.80
CA CYS A 80 -5.19 22.41 -7.82
C CYS A 80 -3.87 21.81 -8.33
N PHE A 81 -2.99 21.41 -7.42
CA PHE A 81 -1.61 21.01 -7.70
C PHE A 81 -1.48 19.56 -8.14
N ASN A 82 -0.62 19.30 -9.13
CA ASN A 82 -0.18 17.96 -9.49
C ASN A 82 0.81 17.42 -8.44
N ALA A 83 0.28 17.00 -7.30
CA ALA A 83 1.08 16.63 -6.12
C ALA A 83 1.47 15.15 -6.04
N TYR A 84 0.81 14.28 -6.82
CA TYR A 84 0.91 12.82 -6.73
C TYR A 84 1.55 12.23 -7.99
N PHE A 85 2.29 11.15 -7.81
CA PHE A 85 2.86 10.36 -8.90
C PHE A 85 2.15 9.01 -8.97
N ASN A 86 1.62 8.65 -10.14
CA ASN A 86 1.02 7.34 -10.35
C ASN A 86 2.12 6.30 -10.55
N LEU A 87 1.97 5.16 -9.88
CA LEU A 87 2.92 4.06 -9.93
C LEU A 87 2.31 2.89 -10.68
N GLU A 88 3.04 2.41 -11.69
CA GLU A 88 2.72 1.20 -12.42
C GLU A 88 3.83 0.18 -12.16
N TYR A 89 3.47 -0.99 -11.65
CA TYR A 89 4.41 -2.11 -11.49
C TYR A 89 4.57 -2.76 -12.85
N SER A 90 5.79 -2.76 -13.39
CA SER A 90 6.06 -3.54 -14.58
C SER A 90 6.00 -5.03 -14.25
N THR A 91 5.25 -5.78 -15.05
CA THR A 91 5.09 -7.24 -14.92
C THR A 91 6.22 -8.02 -15.61
N ASP A 92 6.99 -7.35 -16.46
CA ASP A 92 7.99 -7.97 -17.34
C ASP A 92 9.40 -7.82 -16.77
N ILE A 93 9.52 -7.67 -15.45
CA ILE A 93 10.80 -7.53 -14.75
C ILE A 93 11.21 -8.88 -14.18
N GLU A 94 12.42 -9.28 -14.52
CA GLU A 94 13.07 -10.45 -13.93
C GLU A 94 13.26 -10.26 -12.42
N LEU A 95 12.85 -11.27 -11.66
CA LEU A 95 12.99 -11.27 -10.22
C LEU A 95 14.42 -11.68 -9.86
N ILE A 96 15.13 -10.80 -9.16
CA ILE A 96 16.51 -11.05 -8.75
C ILE A 96 16.49 -11.87 -7.46
N GLU A 97 16.98 -13.10 -7.53
CA GLU A 97 17.09 -13.98 -6.38
C GLU A 97 18.31 -13.63 -5.55
N ILE A 98 18.10 -13.47 -4.24
CA ILE A 98 19.14 -13.14 -3.28
C ILE A 98 19.15 -14.19 -2.18
N GLU A 99 20.34 -14.71 -1.88
CA GLU A 99 20.54 -15.59 -0.74
C GLU A 99 20.57 -14.79 0.57
N PHE A 100 19.94 -15.34 1.61
CA PHE A 100 20.02 -14.71 2.93
C PHE A 100 21.33 -15.09 3.63
N PRO A 101 22.14 -14.12 4.11
CA PRO A 101 23.40 -14.43 4.75
C PRO A 101 23.22 -15.27 6.03
N SER A 102 23.69 -16.52 6.01
CA SER A 102 23.43 -17.49 7.08
C SER A 102 24.01 -17.12 8.45
N TYR A 103 25.00 -16.22 8.49
CA TYR A 103 25.60 -15.71 9.72
C TYR A 103 24.74 -14.66 10.44
N ILE A 104 23.79 -14.02 9.73
CA ILE A 104 22.87 -13.04 10.33
C ILE A 104 21.73 -13.78 10.99
N LYS A 105 21.62 -13.66 12.32
CA LYS A 105 20.59 -14.31 13.14
C LYS A 105 19.59 -13.35 13.78
N SER A 106 19.90 -12.04 13.75
CA SER A 106 19.08 -10.98 14.36
C SER A 106 17.95 -10.49 13.44
N ILE A 107 17.97 -10.87 12.16
CA ILE A 107 16.95 -10.54 11.18
C ILE A 107 16.28 -11.85 10.78
N ASP A 108 14.97 -11.91 10.99
CA ASP A 108 14.14 -12.98 10.46
C ASP A 108 13.50 -12.51 9.15
N TYR A 109 14.10 -12.90 8.01
CA TYR A 109 13.59 -12.53 6.69
C TYR A 109 12.23 -13.14 6.36
N THR A 110 11.78 -14.13 7.13
CA THR A 110 10.45 -14.74 6.98
C THR A 110 9.36 -13.92 7.67
N HIS A 111 9.76 -13.02 8.57
CA HIS A 111 8.86 -12.21 9.38
C HIS A 111 9.28 -10.74 9.44
N LEU A 112 9.12 -10.02 8.32
CA LEU A 112 9.42 -8.58 8.23
C LEU A 112 8.24 -7.74 8.73
N TYR A 113 8.18 -7.55 10.05
CA TYR A 113 7.07 -6.94 10.78
C TYR A 113 6.98 -5.41 10.70
N SER A 114 7.93 -4.71 10.06
CA SER A 114 7.90 -3.25 9.89
C SER A 114 8.68 -2.79 8.65
N GLU A 115 8.40 -1.58 8.16
CA GLU A 115 9.18 -0.93 7.09
C GLU A 115 10.67 -0.89 7.43
N ALA A 116 11.01 -0.53 8.68
CA ALA A 116 12.38 -0.54 9.18
C ALA A 116 13.03 -1.94 9.14
N SER A 117 12.28 -3.00 9.50
CA SER A 117 12.79 -4.37 9.40
C SER A 117 13.03 -4.80 7.94
N ALA A 118 12.17 -4.37 7.02
CA ALA A 118 12.32 -4.67 5.59
C ALA A 118 13.55 -3.95 5.01
N ILE A 119 13.73 -2.66 5.32
CA ILE A 119 14.94 -1.91 4.94
C ILE A 119 16.20 -2.58 5.50
N SER A 120 16.17 -2.95 6.79
CA SER A 120 17.32 -3.61 7.43
C SER A 120 17.66 -4.93 6.75
N CYS A 121 16.64 -5.72 6.39
CA CYS A 121 16.81 -6.95 5.62
C CYS A 121 17.47 -6.66 4.26
N ALA A 122 16.91 -5.73 3.48
CA ALA A 122 17.43 -5.37 2.16
C ALA A 122 18.88 -4.87 2.20
N PHE A 123 19.25 -4.09 3.21
CA PHE A 123 20.63 -3.65 3.39
C PHE A 123 21.57 -4.82 3.68
N ASN A 124 21.18 -5.67 4.63
CA ASN A 124 22.03 -6.77 5.08
C ASN A 124 22.16 -7.92 4.07
N THR A 125 21.24 -8.03 3.11
CA THR A 125 21.33 -8.99 2.00
C THR A 125 22.09 -8.44 0.78
N GLY A 126 22.57 -7.20 0.84
CA GLY A 126 23.31 -6.55 -0.26
C GLY A 126 22.41 -6.03 -1.38
N ILE A 127 21.09 -6.05 -1.24
CA ILE A 127 20.17 -5.48 -2.24
C ILE A 127 20.47 -4.00 -2.46
N ILE A 128 20.71 -3.25 -1.38
CA ILE A 128 21.01 -1.81 -1.47
C ILE A 128 22.31 -1.54 -2.24
N ASP A 129 23.32 -2.41 -2.08
CA ASP A 129 24.56 -2.31 -2.85
C ASP A 129 24.30 -2.58 -4.35
N ASP A 130 23.48 -3.59 -4.67
CA ASP A 130 23.11 -3.95 -6.04
C ASP A 130 22.32 -2.85 -6.76
N LEU A 131 21.50 -2.06 -6.04
CA LEU A 131 20.77 -0.93 -6.63
C LEU A 131 21.70 0.06 -7.34
N LEU A 132 22.91 0.29 -6.81
CA LEU A 132 23.89 1.23 -7.36
C LEU A 132 25.12 0.56 -7.98
N GLY A 133 25.36 -0.72 -7.72
CA GLY A 133 26.60 -1.41 -8.08
C GLY A 133 27.80 -1.00 -7.21
N GLU A 134 27.56 -0.40 -6.03
CA GLU A 134 28.59 0.11 -5.12
C GLU A 134 28.32 -0.34 -3.68
N LYS A 135 29.38 -0.45 -2.87
CA LYS A 135 29.21 -0.70 -1.43
C LYS A 135 28.65 0.53 -0.73
N THR A 136 27.62 0.31 0.09
CA THR A 136 26.93 1.37 0.80
C THR A 136 27.06 1.23 2.32
N SER A 137 26.93 2.36 3.03
CA SER A 137 26.81 2.42 4.49
C SER A 137 25.49 3.07 4.86
N PHE A 138 24.81 2.56 5.90
CA PHE A 138 23.66 3.25 6.48
C PHE A 138 24.14 4.52 7.20
N THR A 139 23.63 5.70 6.81
CA THR A 139 24.13 6.98 7.31
C THR A 139 23.09 7.85 7.99
N LEU A 140 21.80 7.72 7.65
CA LEU A 140 20.76 8.57 8.23
C LEU A 140 19.36 7.96 8.17
N SER A 141 18.51 8.36 9.11
CA SER A 141 17.07 8.10 9.11
C SER A 141 16.36 9.06 10.06
N GLY A 142 15.03 9.11 9.96
CA GLY A 142 14.16 9.85 10.86
C GLY A 142 13.75 11.24 10.37
N ARG A 143 13.16 12.01 11.28
CA ARG A 143 12.56 13.32 10.99
C ARG A 143 13.58 14.44 11.04
N MET A 144 13.51 15.35 10.08
CA MET A 144 14.39 16.51 10.00
C MET A 144 13.71 17.73 9.36
N SER A 145 14.39 18.88 9.44
CA SER A 145 13.99 20.09 8.72
C SER A 145 14.42 20.00 7.27
N SER A 146 13.50 20.27 6.35
CA SER A 146 13.74 20.31 4.91
C SER A 146 14.57 21.52 4.45
N GLY A 147 14.92 22.44 5.37
CA GLY A 147 15.63 23.67 5.04
C GLY A 147 14.73 24.68 4.31
N CYS A 148 15.34 25.55 3.51
CA CYS A 148 14.62 26.57 2.75
C CYS A 148 14.85 26.36 1.27
N PHE A 149 13.77 26.27 0.49
CA PHE A 149 13.87 26.15 -0.95
C PHE A 149 12.58 26.56 -1.67
N ASP A 150 12.76 27.01 -2.91
CA ASP A 150 11.65 27.31 -3.81
C ASP A 150 11.53 26.26 -4.90
N PHE A 151 10.32 26.08 -5.40
CA PHE A 151 10.03 25.27 -6.58
C PHE A 151 8.78 25.73 -7.30
N LYS A 152 8.57 25.17 -8.49
CA LYS A 152 7.35 25.31 -9.27
C LYS A 152 6.60 23.99 -9.30
N ILE A 153 5.28 24.05 -9.20
CA ILE A 153 4.38 22.89 -9.33
C ILE A 153 3.30 23.19 -10.36
N LYS A 154 3.02 22.23 -11.24
CA LYS A 154 1.98 22.33 -12.27
C LYS A 154 0.61 22.16 -11.64
N SER A 155 -0.39 22.83 -12.20
CA SER A 155 -1.79 22.60 -11.87
C SER A 155 -2.46 21.59 -12.80
N TYR A 156 -3.33 20.75 -12.24
CA TYR A 156 -4.18 19.84 -13.01
C TYR A 156 -5.15 20.56 -13.97
N LEU A 157 -5.51 21.82 -13.71
CA LEU A 157 -6.55 22.52 -14.48
C LEU A 157 -6.05 23.02 -15.83
N ASN A 158 -4.84 23.57 -15.87
CA ASN A 158 -4.35 24.34 -17.02
C ASN A 158 -2.85 24.11 -17.30
N ASN A 159 -2.21 23.18 -16.59
CA ASN A 159 -0.77 22.90 -16.67
C ASN A 159 0.13 24.12 -16.36
N GLN A 160 -0.44 25.19 -15.78
CA GLN A 160 0.31 26.36 -15.35
C GLN A 160 1.11 26.02 -14.10
N SER A 161 2.33 26.55 -14.03
CA SER A 161 3.21 26.39 -12.88
C SER A 161 2.98 27.47 -11.83
N TYR A 162 2.82 27.06 -10.57
CA TYR A 162 2.72 27.92 -9.39
C TYR A 162 4.01 27.88 -8.58
N PRO A 163 4.58 29.03 -8.18
CA PRO A 163 5.72 29.06 -7.29
C PRO A 163 5.30 28.68 -5.87
N ILE A 164 6.10 27.86 -5.20
CA ILE A 164 5.95 27.48 -3.79
C ILE A 164 7.28 27.69 -3.09
N SER A 165 7.23 28.35 -1.94
CA SER A 165 8.36 28.54 -1.03
C SER A 165 8.18 27.66 0.20
N VAL A 166 9.16 26.80 0.49
CA VAL A 166 9.18 25.94 1.66
C VAL A 166 10.20 26.49 2.66
N ILE A 167 9.77 26.64 3.91
CA ILE A 167 10.59 27.14 5.01
C ILE A 167 10.52 26.16 6.18
N ASN A 168 11.59 25.40 6.33
CA ASN A 168 11.80 24.46 7.44
C ASN A 168 10.64 23.47 7.65
N SER A 169 9.95 23.07 6.57
CA SER A 169 8.92 22.03 6.67
C SER A 169 9.54 20.72 7.16
N GLN A 170 8.78 19.92 7.90
CA GLN A 170 9.26 18.61 8.34
C GLN A 170 9.25 17.61 7.18
N CYS A 171 10.39 16.97 6.96
CA CYS A 171 10.49 15.76 6.14
C CYS A 171 10.94 14.58 7.02
N GLU A 172 10.66 13.37 6.55
CA GLU A 172 11.02 12.10 7.18
C GLU A 172 11.74 11.28 6.12
N ILE A 173 12.81 10.58 6.53
CA ILE A 173 13.57 9.69 5.65
C ILE A 173 13.60 8.35 6.36
N ASP A 174 13.04 7.30 5.75
CA ASP A 174 12.99 5.99 6.39
C ASP A 174 14.40 5.39 6.49
N ALA A 175 15.19 5.54 5.43
CA ALA A 175 16.62 5.27 5.45
C ALA A 175 17.40 6.01 4.37
N GLY A 176 18.64 6.38 4.68
CA GLY A 176 19.62 6.85 3.73
C GLY A 176 20.88 6.00 3.77
N PHE A 177 21.36 5.65 2.58
CA PHE A 177 22.55 4.82 2.38
C PHE A 177 23.54 5.58 1.50
N GLU A 178 24.79 5.67 1.93
CA GLU A 178 25.82 6.44 1.24
C GLU A 178 26.93 5.52 0.72
N SER A 179 27.32 5.73 -0.53
CA SER A 179 28.53 5.18 -1.15
C SER A 179 29.54 6.30 -1.42
N ASP A 180 30.59 6.03 -2.20
CA ASP A 180 31.55 7.06 -2.59
C ASP A 180 30.89 8.14 -3.49
N GLU A 181 30.04 7.72 -4.44
CA GLU A 181 29.45 8.62 -5.45
C GLU A 181 27.99 9.03 -5.16
N TYR A 182 27.26 8.25 -4.35
CA TYR A 182 25.82 8.38 -4.19
C TYR A 182 25.34 8.49 -2.74
N LEU A 183 24.21 9.17 -2.56
CA LEU A 183 23.35 9.05 -1.38
C LEU A 183 21.96 8.58 -1.83
N ILE A 184 21.60 7.34 -1.52
CA ILE A 184 20.25 6.82 -1.72
C ILE A 184 19.37 7.30 -0.57
N LEU A 185 18.18 7.80 -0.88
CA LEU A 185 17.14 8.12 0.10
C LEU A 185 15.92 7.27 -0.17
N ILE A 186 15.57 6.41 0.78
CA ILE A 186 14.47 5.45 0.67
C ILE A 186 13.26 5.94 1.45
N GLU A 187 12.12 6.01 0.76
CA GLU A 187 10.78 5.95 1.34
C GLU A 187 10.28 4.50 1.20
N ALA A 188 9.88 3.87 2.30
CA ALA A 188 9.40 2.49 2.30
C ALA A 188 7.88 2.41 2.46
N LYS A 189 7.29 1.36 1.87
CA LYS A 189 5.90 0.95 2.07
C LYS A 189 5.84 -0.57 2.22
N LYS A 190 5.01 -1.04 3.14
CA LYS A 190 4.82 -2.48 3.40
C LYS A 190 3.64 -3.12 2.67
N TYR A 191 3.28 -2.54 1.52
CA TYR A 191 2.14 -2.92 0.70
C TYR A 191 2.33 -2.33 -0.70
N GLN A 192 1.59 -2.85 -1.69
CA GLN A 192 1.57 -2.25 -3.03
C GLN A 192 0.82 -0.92 -3.04
N VAL A 193 1.32 0.04 -3.83
CA VAL A 193 0.75 1.38 -3.97
C VAL A 193 0.51 1.73 -5.44
N ASP A 194 -0.63 2.33 -5.76
CA ASP A 194 -0.95 2.78 -7.14
C ASP A 194 -0.51 4.23 -7.39
N ASN A 195 -0.27 5.01 -6.33
CA ASN A 195 0.31 6.36 -6.41
C ASN A 195 0.92 6.75 -5.07
N PHE A 196 1.71 7.81 -5.03
CA PHE A 196 2.21 8.39 -3.79
C PHE A 196 2.39 9.91 -3.93
N ILE A 197 2.41 10.63 -2.82
CA ILE A 197 2.68 12.06 -2.81
C ILE A 197 4.18 12.31 -3.06
N ILE A 198 4.50 13.03 -4.16
CA ILE A 198 5.89 13.24 -4.62
C ILE A 198 6.79 13.83 -3.53
N ARG A 199 6.21 14.61 -2.61
CA ARG A 199 6.87 15.25 -1.48
C ARG A 199 7.72 14.29 -0.63
N GLN A 200 7.26 13.05 -0.44
CA GLN A 200 7.98 12.03 0.33
C GLN A 200 9.40 11.80 -0.22
N LEU A 201 9.57 11.88 -1.55
CA LEU A 201 10.88 11.83 -2.19
C LEU A 201 11.50 13.22 -2.37
N TYR A 202 10.70 14.21 -2.75
CA TYR A 202 11.21 15.51 -3.16
C TYR A 202 11.81 16.34 -2.02
N TYR A 203 11.19 16.37 -0.85
CA TYR A 203 11.69 17.21 0.25
C TYR A 203 13.03 16.69 0.80
N PRO A 204 13.20 15.38 1.06
CA PRO A 204 14.50 14.79 1.35
C PRO A 204 15.54 15.05 0.25
N TYR A 205 15.16 14.87 -1.02
CA TYR A 205 16.03 15.14 -2.17
C TYR A 205 16.54 16.58 -2.18
N ARG A 206 15.63 17.57 -2.04
CA ARG A 206 15.98 18.99 -2.00
C ARG A 206 16.89 19.32 -0.81
N LEU A 207 16.64 18.73 0.35
CA LEU A 207 17.46 18.94 1.54
C LEU A 207 18.91 18.48 1.32
N TRP A 208 19.10 17.26 0.85
CA TRP A 208 20.44 16.66 0.75
C TRP A 208 21.19 17.12 -0.48
N SER A 209 20.51 17.38 -1.61
CA SER A 209 21.16 17.87 -2.83
C SER A 209 21.78 19.26 -2.68
N GLU A 210 21.39 20.03 -1.66
CA GLU A 210 21.99 21.33 -1.34
C GLU A 210 23.11 21.23 -0.29
N LYS A 211 23.25 20.07 0.38
CA LYS A 211 24.21 19.87 1.48
C LYS A 211 25.44 19.07 1.08
N ILE A 212 25.34 18.25 0.04
CA ILE A 212 26.42 17.35 -0.39
C ILE A 212 26.67 17.48 -1.89
N THR A 213 27.85 17.03 -2.31
CA THR A 213 28.27 17.00 -3.72
C THR A 213 27.97 15.68 -4.42
N LYS A 214 27.72 14.61 -3.66
CA LYS A 214 27.34 13.29 -4.16
C LYS A 214 25.97 13.33 -4.85
N LYS A 215 25.72 12.43 -5.79
CA LYS A 215 24.42 12.33 -6.44
C LYS A 215 23.39 11.78 -5.45
N VAL A 216 22.34 12.54 -5.17
CA VAL A 216 21.22 12.09 -4.33
C VAL A 216 20.23 11.33 -5.20
N VAL A 217 19.92 10.08 -4.82
CA VAL A 217 19.05 9.15 -5.56
C VAL A 217 17.79 8.86 -4.72
N PRO A 218 16.64 9.46 -5.06
CA PRO A 218 15.38 9.15 -4.40
C PRO A 218 14.84 7.79 -4.85
N VAL A 219 14.43 6.96 -3.89
CA VAL A 219 13.94 5.61 -4.14
C VAL A 219 12.67 5.38 -3.33
N LEU A 220 11.64 4.83 -3.99
CA LEU A 220 10.51 4.22 -3.30
C LEU A 220 10.76 2.72 -3.22
N MET A 221 10.69 2.15 -2.03
CA MET A 221 10.73 0.71 -1.80
C MET A 221 9.34 0.23 -1.39
N THR A 222 8.83 -0.82 -2.04
CA THR A 222 7.69 -1.57 -1.52
C THR A 222 8.11 -2.98 -1.14
N TYR A 223 7.64 -3.45 0.02
CA TYR A 223 7.74 -4.86 0.42
C TYR A 223 6.33 -5.42 0.53
N SER A 224 5.97 -6.29 -0.40
CA SER A 224 4.63 -6.86 -0.51
C SER A 224 4.72 -8.24 -1.13
N ASN A 225 3.92 -9.19 -0.63
CA ASN A 225 3.87 -10.55 -1.16
C ASN A 225 5.26 -11.23 -1.22
N ASP A 226 6.12 -10.95 -0.23
CA ASP A 226 7.51 -11.42 -0.12
C ASP A 226 8.47 -10.94 -1.23
N ILE A 227 8.07 -9.90 -1.99
CA ILE A 227 8.89 -9.24 -3.01
C ILE A 227 9.29 -7.85 -2.54
N PHE A 228 10.59 -7.53 -2.66
CA PHE A 228 11.09 -6.17 -2.55
C PHE A 228 11.09 -5.52 -3.94
N SER A 229 10.26 -4.51 -4.15
CA SER A 229 10.28 -3.70 -5.38
C SER A 229 10.91 -2.35 -5.10
N PHE A 230 11.97 -2.01 -5.83
CA PHE A 230 12.63 -0.72 -5.75
C PHE A 230 12.36 0.07 -7.01
N PHE A 231 11.84 1.29 -6.85
CA PHE A 231 11.58 2.24 -7.90
C PHE A 231 12.57 3.38 -7.76
N ILE A 232 13.53 3.43 -8.68
CA ILE A 232 14.63 4.39 -8.67
C ILE A 232 14.23 5.59 -9.50
N TYR A 233 14.27 6.77 -8.90
CA TYR A 233 13.84 8.00 -9.55
C TYR A 233 14.97 9.00 -9.78
N GLU A 234 14.73 9.95 -10.68
CA GLU A 234 15.48 11.20 -10.78
C GLU A 234 14.52 12.40 -10.81
N PHE A 235 14.97 13.55 -10.28
CA PHE A 235 14.34 14.83 -10.56
C PHE A 235 15.15 15.55 -11.64
N GLN A 236 14.61 15.59 -12.86
CA GLN A 236 15.32 16.18 -14.01
C GLN A 236 15.61 17.67 -13.83
N ASN A 237 14.81 18.36 -13.02
CA ASN A 237 15.02 19.74 -12.63
C ASN A 237 14.67 19.95 -11.15
N LYS A 238 15.68 20.27 -10.33
CA LYS A 238 15.50 20.47 -8.88
C LYS A 238 14.48 21.55 -8.51
N SER A 239 14.15 22.48 -9.40
CA SER A 239 13.19 23.55 -9.17
C SER A 239 11.80 23.26 -9.75
N ASP A 240 11.59 22.11 -10.38
CA ASP A 240 10.30 21.65 -10.89
C ASP A 240 9.86 20.38 -10.14
N TYR A 241 8.82 20.52 -9.32
CA TYR A 241 8.26 19.43 -8.51
C TYR A 241 7.75 18.27 -9.37
N ASN A 242 7.30 18.56 -10.59
CA ASN A 242 6.75 17.58 -11.52
C ASN A 242 7.80 17.00 -12.48
N SER A 243 9.10 17.24 -12.22
CA SER A 243 10.21 16.66 -12.98
C SER A 243 10.64 15.28 -12.51
N LEU A 244 9.90 14.68 -11.56
CA LEU A 244 10.12 13.31 -11.10
C LEU A 244 9.94 12.34 -12.27
N ARG A 245 10.93 11.48 -12.50
CA ARG A 245 10.91 10.44 -13.52
C ARG A 245 11.40 9.12 -12.94
N LEU A 246 10.65 8.04 -13.20
CA LEU A 246 11.10 6.68 -12.93
C LEU A 246 12.20 6.32 -13.93
N ILE A 247 13.36 5.91 -13.42
CA ILE A 247 14.52 5.50 -14.20
C ILE A 247 14.58 4.00 -14.35
N GLU A 248 14.36 3.29 -13.25
CA GLU A 248 14.48 1.84 -13.20
C GLU A 248 13.57 1.28 -12.12
N GLN A 249 13.06 0.08 -12.36
CA GLN A 249 12.45 -0.75 -11.33
C GLN A 249 13.27 -2.04 -11.23
N LYS A 250 13.64 -2.43 -10.00
CA LYS A 250 14.28 -3.71 -9.70
C LYS A 250 13.47 -4.47 -8.65
N ASN A 251 13.23 -5.76 -8.88
CA ASN A 251 12.49 -6.61 -7.96
C ASN A 251 13.42 -7.69 -7.41
N TYR A 252 13.37 -7.91 -6.09
CA TYR A 252 14.18 -8.91 -5.41
C TYR A 252 13.33 -9.85 -4.58
N ILE A 253 13.79 -11.09 -4.46
CA ILE A 253 13.21 -12.11 -3.60
C ILE A 253 14.32 -12.79 -2.81
N ILE A 254 14.04 -13.10 -1.54
CA ILE A 254 15.03 -13.71 -0.65
C ILE A 254 14.75 -15.21 -0.56
N ALA A 255 15.75 -16.02 -0.93
CA ALA A 255 15.72 -17.48 -0.84
C ALA A 255 14.37 -18.07 -1.31
N PRO A 256 13.97 -17.84 -2.58
CA PRO A 256 12.70 -18.33 -3.08
C PRO A 256 12.66 -19.86 -3.01
N GLU A 257 11.51 -20.40 -2.61
CA GLU A 257 11.25 -21.83 -2.61
C GLU A 257 10.14 -22.09 -3.62
N GLU A 258 10.41 -22.91 -4.64
CA GLU A 258 9.45 -23.18 -5.70
C GLU A 258 8.21 -23.91 -5.18
N ILE A 259 7.03 -23.42 -5.58
CA ILE A 259 5.76 -24.13 -5.40
C ILE A 259 5.48 -24.92 -6.67
N THR A 260 5.46 -26.25 -6.55
CA THR A 260 5.21 -27.16 -7.67
C THR A 260 3.73 -27.48 -7.81
N GLN A 261 3.33 -28.00 -8.96
CA GLN A 261 1.99 -28.54 -9.15
C GLN A 261 1.70 -29.68 -8.15
N GLN A 262 2.71 -30.49 -7.82
CA GLN A 262 2.56 -31.58 -6.85
C GLN A 262 2.26 -31.06 -5.44
N ASP A 263 2.94 -29.99 -4.99
CA ASP A 263 2.69 -29.40 -3.67
C ASP A 263 1.21 -28.97 -3.52
N VAL A 264 0.64 -28.36 -4.58
CA VAL A 264 -0.76 -27.92 -4.57
C VAL A 264 -1.73 -29.09 -4.64
N SER A 265 -1.42 -30.13 -5.43
CA SER A 265 -2.20 -31.37 -5.49
C SER A 265 -2.24 -32.09 -4.14
N ASP A 266 -1.11 -32.24 -3.45
CA ASP A 266 -1.02 -32.88 -2.14
C ASP A 266 -1.86 -32.15 -1.08
N ILE A 267 -1.87 -30.81 -1.14
CA ILE A 267 -2.77 -30.01 -0.30
C ILE A 267 -4.21 -30.32 -0.65
N PHE A 268 -4.57 -30.25 -1.93
CA PHE A 268 -5.94 -30.43 -2.39
C PHE A 268 -6.52 -31.79 -1.97
N GLU A 269 -5.75 -32.87 -2.07
CA GLU A 269 -6.16 -34.22 -1.67
C GLU A 269 -6.37 -34.38 -0.16
N THR A 270 -5.74 -33.53 0.66
CA THR A 270 -5.82 -33.58 2.13
C THR A 270 -6.79 -32.57 2.73
N ILE A 271 -7.49 -31.78 1.91
CA ILE A 271 -8.42 -30.77 2.41
C ILE A 271 -9.65 -31.42 3.03
N THR A 272 -9.97 -30.96 4.24
CA THR A 272 -11.27 -31.19 4.86
C THR A 272 -12.13 -29.96 4.67
N LEU A 273 -13.28 -30.13 4.03
CA LEU A 273 -14.23 -29.04 3.80
C LEU A 273 -14.82 -28.55 5.12
N ILE A 274 -14.87 -27.24 5.29
CA ILE A 274 -15.50 -26.59 6.43
C ILE A 274 -16.81 -25.90 6.03
N PRO A 275 -17.76 -25.73 6.97
CA PRO A 275 -18.99 -24.99 6.68
C PRO A 275 -18.70 -23.55 6.25
N GLU A 276 -19.50 -23.07 5.30
CA GLU A 276 -19.48 -21.67 4.91
C GLU A 276 -19.81 -20.76 6.12
N PRO A 277 -19.00 -19.72 6.40
CA PRO A 277 -19.18 -18.89 7.57
C PRO A 277 -20.31 -17.89 7.36
N SER A 278 -20.94 -17.46 8.47
CA SER A 278 -21.94 -16.37 8.50
C SER A 278 -21.34 -14.97 8.27
N ILE A 279 -20.23 -14.88 7.55
CA ILE A 279 -19.57 -13.65 7.10
C ILE A 279 -20.00 -13.39 5.65
N PRO A 280 -20.15 -12.12 5.21
CA PRO A 280 -20.44 -11.82 3.81
C PRO A 280 -19.44 -12.49 2.88
N PHE A 281 -19.95 -13.23 1.88
CA PHE A 281 -19.09 -13.88 0.89
C PHE A 281 -18.16 -12.87 0.19
N PRO A 282 -16.87 -13.20 -0.02
CA PRO A 282 -15.87 -12.26 -0.52
C PRO A 282 -16.25 -11.54 -1.81
N GLN A 283 -15.85 -10.26 -1.90
CA GLN A 283 -15.93 -9.41 -3.09
C GLN A 283 -14.58 -8.73 -3.38
N ALA A 284 -13.49 -9.38 -2.98
CA ALA A 284 -12.12 -8.89 -3.01
C ALA A 284 -11.35 -9.64 -4.10
N ASN A 285 -11.38 -9.15 -5.35
CA ASN A 285 -10.79 -9.88 -6.48
C ASN A 285 -9.28 -10.09 -6.38
N ASN A 286 -8.54 -9.11 -5.84
CA ASN A 286 -7.09 -9.19 -5.75
C ASN A 286 -6.70 -9.89 -4.43
N PHE A 287 -6.21 -11.13 -4.50
CA PHE A 287 -5.79 -11.84 -3.29
C PHE A 287 -4.49 -11.27 -2.68
N GLU A 288 -3.59 -10.73 -3.50
CA GLU A 288 -2.35 -10.05 -3.05
C GLU A 288 -2.69 -8.86 -2.14
N ARG A 289 -3.83 -8.18 -2.37
CA ARG A 289 -4.35 -7.13 -1.48
C ARG A 289 -4.93 -7.66 -0.16
N VAL A 290 -5.40 -8.91 -0.11
CA VAL A 290 -5.74 -9.58 1.15
C VAL A 290 -4.45 -9.82 1.93
N ILE A 291 -3.38 -10.28 1.27
CA ILE A 291 -2.06 -10.49 1.88
C ILE A 291 -1.45 -9.17 2.38
N ASP A 292 -1.58 -8.07 1.62
CA ASP A 292 -1.20 -6.73 2.08
C ASP A 292 -1.89 -6.37 3.39
N LEU A 293 -3.23 -6.52 3.47
CA LEU A 293 -3.98 -6.25 4.70
C LEU A 293 -3.50 -7.12 5.88
N LEU A 294 -3.27 -8.41 5.64
CA LEU A 294 -2.74 -9.31 6.67
C LEU A 294 -1.36 -8.85 7.15
N SER A 295 -0.49 -8.43 6.23
CA SER A 295 0.87 -7.94 6.52
C SER A 295 0.87 -6.64 7.34
N LEU A 296 -0.12 -5.77 7.14
CA LEU A 296 -0.34 -4.58 7.97
C LEU A 296 -0.81 -4.94 9.39
N LEU A 297 -1.68 -5.96 9.51
CA LEU A 297 -2.19 -6.43 10.80
C LEU A 297 -1.17 -7.25 11.60
N VAL A 298 -0.02 -7.64 11.00
CA VAL A 298 1.11 -8.21 11.73
C VAL A 298 1.71 -7.19 12.70
N GLU A 299 1.77 -5.92 12.30
CA GLU A 299 2.45 -4.89 13.09
C GLU A 299 1.63 -4.48 14.32
N ARG A 300 0.32 -4.33 14.11
CA ARG A 300 -0.64 -3.92 15.14
C ARG A 300 -2.07 -4.13 14.67
N ASP A 301 -2.98 -4.12 15.64
CA ASP A 301 -4.42 -4.06 15.39
C ASP A 301 -4.79 -2.70 14.77
N LEU A 302 -5.69 -2.71 13.78
CA LEU A 302 -6.06 -1.53 13.01
C LEU A 302 -7.57 -1.30 13.03
N THR A 303 -7.98 -0.05 13.21
CA THR A 303 -9.38 0.37 13.01
C THR A 303 -9.72 0.43 11.52
N ARG A 304 -11.02 0.40 11.20
CA ARG A 304 -11.48 0.59 9.81
C ARG A 304 -11.00 1.93 9.24
N GLU A 305 -11.03 2.94 10.09
CA GLU A 305 -10.60 4.30 9.79
C GLU A 305 -9.10 4.34 9.49
N GLU A 306 -8.26 3.71 10.31
CA GLU A 306 -6.83 3.65 10.03
C GLU A 306 -6.50 2.92 8.72
N ILE A 307 -7.21 1.82 8.42
CA ILE A 307 -7.03 1.09 7.14
C ILE A 307 -7.36 2.01 5.96
N THR A 308 -8.41 2.84 6.09
CA THR A 308 -8.91 3.70 5.00
C THR A 308 -8.14 5.02 4.88
N GLU A 309 -7.68 5.59 6.00
CA GLU A 309 -7.01 6.90 6.05
C GLU A 309 -5.50 6.80 5.80
N ASN A 310 -4.83 5.71 6.21
CA ASN A 310 -3.36 5.60 6.16
C ASN A 310 -2.82 4.68 5.06
N TYR A 311 -3.67 3.89 4.42
CA TYR A 311 -3.27 2.93 3.41
C TYR A 311 -4.13 3.11 2.17
N GLN A 312 -3.68 2.53 1.06
CA GLN A 312 -4.35 2.68 -0.23
C GLN A 312 -5.59 1.76 -0.37
N PHE A 313 -6.43 1.70 0.66
CA PHE A 313 -7.74 1.07 0.60
C PHE A 313 -8.81 2.17 0.61
N ASP A 314 -9.64 2.26 -0.43
CA ASP A 314 -10.83 3.11 -0.34
C ASP A 314 -11.84 2.54 0.67
N GLN A 315 -12.80 3.34 1.13
CA GLN A 315 -13.79 2.94 2.15
C GLN A 315 -14.60 1.66 1.79
N ARG A 316 -14.84 1.43 0.50
CA ARG A 316 -15.51 0.22 -0.02
C ARG A 316 -14.54 -0.95 -0.01
N GLN A 317 -13.32 -0.75 -0.52
CA GLN A 317 -12.26 -1.74 -0.53
C GLN A 317 -11.93 -2.22 0.89
N THR A 318 -11.77 -1.32 1.86
CA THR A 318 -11.53 -1.68 3.26
C THR A 318 -12.54 -2.72 3.74
N GLY A 319 -13.83 -2.50 3.49
CA GLY A 319 -14.87 -3.45 3.87
C GLY A 319 -14.76 -4.79 3.13
N TYR A 320 -14.42 -4.79 1.85
CA TYR A 320 -14.26 -6.02 1.07
C TYR A 320 -13.07 -6.85 1.53
N TYR A 321 -11.92 -6.23 1.77
CA TYR A 321 -10.70 -6.93 2.15
C TYR A 321 -10.72 -7.39 3.62
N THR A 322 -11.27 -6.61 4.55
CA THR A 322 -11.45 -7.08 5.93
C THR A 322 -12.43 -8.25 5.98
N ASN A 323 -13.53 -8.19 5.23
CA ASN A 323 -14.48 -9.30 5.16
C ASN A 323 -13.86 -10.55 4.52
N ALA A 324 -12.97 -10.40 3.54
CA ALA A 324 -12.25 -11.53 2.94
C ALA A 324 -11.32 -12.22 3.95
N GLY A 325 -10.56 -11.44 4.73
CA GLY A 325 -9.73 -11.98 5.82
C GLY A 325 -10.57 -12.67 6.90
N GLN A 326 -11.72 -12.10 7.27
CA GLN A 326 -12.66 -12.72 8.21
C GLN A 326 -13.28 -14.00 7.64
N TYR A 327 -13.63 -13.99 6.35
CA TYR A 327 -14.21 -15.15 5.67
C TYR A 327 -13.26 -16.35 5.73
N LEU A 328 -11.95 -16.13 5.56
CA LEU A 328 -10.91 -17.15 5.64
C LEU A 328 -10.52 -17.55 7.07
N GLY A 329 -11.14 -16.96 8.10
CA GLY A 329 -10.74 -17.19 9.50
C GLY A 329 -9.35 -16.63 9.85
N LEU A 330 -8.82 -15.69 9.07
CA LEU A 330 -7.50 -15.10 9.28
C LEU A 330 -7.54 -13.78 10.05
N VAL A 331 -8.71 -13.11 10.04
CA VAL A 331 -8.92 -11.82 10.70
C VAL A 331 -10.10 -11.92 11.65
N GLU A 332 -9.93 -11.37 12.86
CA GLU A 332 -10.98 -11.17 13.84
C GLU A 332 -11.39 -9.69 13.87
N LYS A 333 -12.68 -9.46 14.09
CA LYS A 333 -13.26 -8.13 14.28
C LYS A 333 -13.77 -8.02 15.72
N TYR A 334 -13.32 -7.01 16.44
CA TYR A 334 -13.76 -6.73 17.81
C TYR A 334 -14.04 -5.23 17.99
N LYS A 335 -14.65 -4.87 19.12
CA LYS A 335 -14.78 -3.47 19.54
C LYS A 335 -13.68 -3.18 20.55
N ALA A 336 -12.84 -2.18 20.29
CA ALA A 336 -11.78 -1.79 21.19
C ALA A 336 -12.37 -1.34 22.54
N ILE A 337 -11.82 -1.86 23.64
CA ILE A 337 -12.20 -1.45 24.98
C ILE A 337 -11.72 -0.01 25.19
N GLY A 338 -12.61 0.87 25.65
CA GLY A 338 -12.32 2.29 25.84
C GLY A 338 -12.93 3.16 24.74
N THR A 339 -12.55 2.97 23.48
CA THR A 339 -13.06 3.80 22.37
C THR A 339 -14.38 3.29 21.78
N GLY A 340 -14.62 1.97 21.85
CA GLY A 340 -15.76 1.33 21.21
C GLY A 340 -15.64 1.17 19.68
N ASP A 341 -14.50 1.56 19.11
CA ASP A 341 -14.24 1.52 17.68
C ASP A 341 -14.12 0.09 17.16
N ILE A 342 -14.57 -0.12 15.93
CA ILE A 342 -14.41 -1.39 15.22
C ILE A 342 -12.94 -1.55 14.85
N THR A 343 -12.32 -2.60 15.39
CA THR A 343 -10.91 -2.91 15.22
C THR A 343 -10.73 -4.32 14.69
N PHE A 344 -9.70 -4.51 13.87
CA PHE A 344 -9.34 -5.77 13.25
C PHE A 344 -7.98 -6.24 13.76
N ARG A 345 -7.85 -7.56 13.96
CA ARG A 345 -6.60 -8.22 14.37
C ARG A 345 -6.45 -9.57 13.68
N LEU A 346 -5.22 -10.06 13.60
CA LEU A 346 -4.95 -11.42 13.10
C LEU A 346 -5.39 -12.48 14.13
N THR A 347 -5.89 -13.62 13.63
CA THR A 347 -6.00 -14.84 14.44
C THR A 347 -4.62 -15.41 14.79
N GLN A 348 -4.56 -16.29 15.77
CA GLN A 348 -3.31 -16.99 16.10
C GLN A 348 -2.81 -17.83 14.91
N GLU A 349 -3.71 -18.54 14.24
CA GLU A 349 -3.41 -19.30 13.01
C GLU A 349 -2.84 -18.39 11.91
N ALA A 350 -3.42 -17.19 11.70
CA ALA A 350 -2.90 -16.25 10.71
C ALA A 350 -1.48 -15.76 11.05
N LYS A 351 -1.18 -15.48 12.32
CA LYS A 351 0.17 -15.11 12.75
C LYS A 351 1.17 -16.23 12.46
N GLU A 352 0.80 -17.47 12.74
CA GLU A 352 1.61 -18.64 12.44
C GLU A 352 1.84 -18.80 10.93
N ILE A 353 0.79 -18.67 10.11
CA ILE A 353 0.91 -18.71 8.64
C ILE A 353 1.87 -17.64 8.13
N LEU A 354 1.72 -16.39 8.57
CA LEU A 354 2.51 -15.26 8.09
C LEU A 354 3.96 -15.28 8.58
N SER A 355 4.27 -16.05 9.62
CA SER A 355 5.64 -16.29 10.10
C SER A 355 6.39 -17.39 9.33
N LYS A 356 5.71 -18.11 8.42
CA LYS A 356 6.36 -19.16 7.61
C LYS A 356 7.20 -18.54 6.49
N ARG A 357 8.18 -19.30 6.02
CA ARG A 357 8.84 -19.08 4.72
C ARG A 357 7.84 -19.02 3.59
N GLN A 358 8.22 -18.36 2.50
CA GLN A 358 7.36 -18.08 1.35
C GLN A 358 6.56 -19.32 0.91
N LYS A 359 7.19 -20.39 0.42
CA LYS A 359 6.49 -21.61 -0.03
C LYS A 359 5.43 -22.09 0.96
N ASN A 360 5.83 -22.33 2.21
CA ASN A 360 4.94 -22.83 3.26
C ASN A 360 3.82 -21.84 3.65
N LYS A 361 4.10 -20.53 3.60
CA LYS A 361 3.10 -19.46 3.82
C LYS A 361 2.03 -19.51 2.74
N TYR A 362 2.44 -19.49 1.47
CA TYR A 362 1.53 -19.50 0.32
C TYR A 362 0.74 -20.81 0.24
N LEU A 363 1.38 -21.96 0.46
CA LEU A 363 0.69 -23.26 0.58
C LEU A 363 -0.36 -23.27 1.70
N SER A 364 -0.06 -22.64 2.84
CA SER A 364 -1.05 -22.51 3.92
C SER A 364 -2.22 -21.62 3.51
N LEU A 365 -1.97 -20.50 2.82
CA LEU A 365 -3.02 -19.62 2.31
C LEU A 365 -3.89 -20.31 1.24
N ILE A 366 -3.27 -21.07 0.33
CA ILE A 366 -3.98 -21.91 -0.65
C ILE A 366 -4.90 -22.89 0.06
N ARG A 367 -4.42 -23.58 1.09
CA ARG A 367 -5.23 -24.47 1.92
C ARG A 367 -6.42 -23.72 2.51
N LYS A 368 -6.23 -22.55 3.13
CA LYS A 368 -7.33 -21.74 3.69
C LYS A 368 -8.40 -21.39 2.66
N ILE A 369 -8.00 -21.04 1.44
CA ILE A 369 -8.97 -20.75 0.36
C ILE A 369 -9.79 -22.00 0.03
N LEU A 370 -9.10 -23.13 -0.15
CA LEU A 370 -9.70 -24.36 -0.66
C LEU A 370 -10.45 -25.17 0.42
N GLU A 371 -10.33 -24.83 1.71
CA GLU A 371 -11.18 -25.37 2.79
C GLU A 371 -12.68 -25.05 2.58
N TYR A 372 -13.01 -24.01 1.82
CA TYR A 372 -14.38 -23.59 1.56
C TYR A 372 -14.97 -24.22 0.29
N GLN A 373 -16.18 -24.76 0.41
CA GLN A 373 -16.87 -25.56 -0.62
C GLN A 373 -16.87 -24.91 -2.01
N VAL A 374 -17.19 -23.62 -2.11
CA VAL A 374 -17.27 -22.92 -3.40
C VAL A 374 -15.92 -22.93 -4.11
N PHE A 375 -14.86 -22.58 -3.39
CA PHE A 375 -13.50 -22.50 -3.96
C PHE A 375 -12.97 -23.88 -4.28
N TYR A 376 -13.18 -24.85 -3.39
CA TYR A 376 -12.83 -26.26 -3.61
C TYR A 376 -13.43 -26.79 -4.91
N THR A 377 -14.75 -26.65 -5.09
CA THR A 377 -15.45 -27.18 -6.28
C THR A 377 -14.97 -26.50 -7.56
N VAL A 378 -14.78 -25.18 -7.55
CA VAL A 378 -14.29 -24.47 -8.74
C VAL A 378 -12.85 -24.87 -9.07
N PHE A 379 -11.99 -25.06 -8.06
CA PHE A 379 -10.63 -25.56 -8.24
C PHE A 379 -10.63 -26.98 -8.83
N GLN A 380 -11.42 -27.90 -8.27
CA GLN A 380 -11.57 -29.28 -8.75
C GLN A 380 -12.03 -29.35 -10.21
N LEU A 381 -13.01 -28.53 -10.58
CA LEU A 381 -13.49 -28.45 -11.96
C LEU A 381 -12.43 -27.88 -12.90
N ASN A 382 -11.60 -26.94 -12.44
CA ASN A 382 -10.48 -26.44 -13.24
C ASN A 382 -9.44 -27.54 -13.47
N LEU A 383 -9.03 -28.25 -12.41
CA LEU A 383 -8.08 -29.37 -12.52
C LEU A 383 -8.55 -30.45 -13.50
N SER A 384 -9.82 -30.86 -13.41
CA SER A 384 -10.37 -31.92 -14.27
C SER A 384 -10.56 -31.51 -15.74
N ARG A 385 -10.75 -30.22 -16.01
CA ARG A 385 -11.09 -29.72 -17.36
C ARG A 385 -9.94 -28.97 -18.05
N GLY A 386 -8.88 -28.64 -17.31
CA GLY A 386 -7.79 -27.76 -17.76
C GLY A 386 -8.23 -26.32 -18.04
N LYS A 387 -9.43 -25.91 -17.58
CA LYS A 387 -9.94 -24.54 -17.73
C LYS A 387 -10.88 -24.16 -16.61
N ILE A 388 -10.82 -22.88 -16.20
CA ILE A 388 -11.74 -22.31 -15.21
C ILE A 388 -13.19 -22.44 -15.70
N PRO A 389 -14.14 -22.87 -14.85
CA PRO A 389 -15.57 -22.93 -15.18
C PRO A 389 -16.14 -21.58 -15.67
N SER A 390 -17.21 -21.65 -16.44
CA SER A 390 -17.86 -20.44 -16.96
C SER A 390 -18.45 -19.59 -15.83
N LYS A 391 -18.70 -18.30 -16.12
CA LYS A 391 -19.35 -17.39 -15.16
C LYS A 391 -20.67 -17.95 -14.64
N GLY A 392 -21.48 -18.58 -15.51
CA GLY A 392 -22.76 -19.18 -15.14
C GLY A 392 -22.59 -20.30 -14.12
N GLU A 393 -21.70 -21.25 -14.41
CA GLU A 393 -21.41 -22.39 -13.52
C GLU A 393 -20.89 -21.94 -12.15
N ILE A 394 -19.98 -20.96 -12.10
CA ILE A 394 -19.50 -20.44 -10.81
C ILE A 394 -20.64 -19.77 -10.03
N CYS A 395 -21.56 -19.07 -10.69
CA CYS A 395 -22.72 -18.49 -10.01
C CYS A 395 -23.63 -19.58 -9.41
N GLU A 396 -23.83 -20.68 -10.13
CA GLU A 396 -24.62 -21.82 -9.65
C GLU A 396 -23.97 -22.48 -8.44
N ILE A 397 -22.65 -22.72 -8.46
CA ILE A 397 -21.89 -23.28 -7.34
C ILE A 397 -21.96 -22.38 -6.10
N ILE A 398 -21.88 -21.06 -6.30
CA ILE A 398 -22.04 -20.09 -5.21
C ILE A 398 -23.45 -20.19 -4.61
N LEU A 399 -24.49 -20.17 -5.44
CA LEU A 399 -25.89 -20.19 -5.00
C LEU A 399 -26.27 -21.51 -4.32
N SER A 400 -25.70 -22.64 -4.74
CA SER A 400 -25.93 -23.94 -4.10
C SER A 400 -25.29 -24.04 -2.71
N SER A 401 -24.18 -23.30 -2.49
CA SER A 401 -23.43 -23.35 -1.22
C SER A 401 -23.84 -22.25 -0.24
N ARG A 402 -24.48 -21.17 -0.73
CA ARG A 402 -24.80 -19.97 0.07
C ARG A 402 -26.20 -19.42 -0.24
N ALA A 403 -27.17 -19.84 0.56
CA ALA A 403 -28.57 -19.42 0.41
C ALA A 403 -28.82 -17.93 0.73
N ASP A 404 -27.90 -17.26 1.43
CA ASP A 404 -27.98 -15.83 1.80
C ASP A 404 -27.67 -14.87 0.63
N ILE A 405 -27.21 -15.39 -0.52
CA ILE A 405 -26.81 -14.58 -1.67
C ILE A 405 -28.00 -14.41 -2.62
N GLN A 406 -28.68 -13.26 -2.56
CA GLN A 406 -29.76 -12.94 -3.49
C GLN A 406 -29.26 -12.79 -4.95
N LYS A 407 -30.12 -13.18 -5.90
CA LYS A 407 -29.88 -13.35 -7.36
C LYS A 407 -29.21 -12.18 -8.11
N THR A 408 -29.13 -10.98 -7.54
CA THR A 408 -28.56 -9.77 -8.18
C THR A 408 -27.08 -9.52 -7.85
N THR A 409 -26.50 -10.26 -6.91
CA THR A 409 -25.10 -10.15 -6.44
C THR A 409 -24.08 -11.20 -6.99
N PRO A 410 -24.44 -12.28 -7.74
CA PRO A 410 -23.48 -13.31 -8.17
C PRO A 410 -22.34 -12.80 -9.04
N GLY A 411 -22.59 -11.83 -9.93
CA GLY A 411 -21.60 -11.40 -10.93
C GLY A 411 -20.30 -10.83 -10.35
N ARG A 412 -20.36 -10.12 -9.21
CA ARG A 412 -19.15 -9.60 -8.55
C ARG A 412 -18.45 -10.66 -7.70
N ARG A 413 -19.20 -11.56 -7.05
CA ARG A 413 -18.66 -12.63 -6.19
C ARG A 413 -18.01 -13.74 -7.01
N GLN A 414 -18.58 -14.09 -8.16
CA GLN A 414 -17.97 -15.01 -9.13
C GLN A 414 -16.59 -14.54 -9.59
N SER A 415 -16.43 -13.22 -9.81
CA SER A 415 -15.13 -12.65 -10.18
C SER A 415 -14.10 -12.91 -9.07
N THR A 416 -14.49 -12.79 -7.81
CA THR A 416 -13.58 -13.05 -6.69
C THR A 416 -13.14 -14.51 -6.67
N VAL A 417 -14.08 -15.46 -6.80
CA VAL A 417 -13.75 -16.88 -6.88
C VAL A 417 -12.78 -17.15 -8.03
N LYS A 418 -13.09 -16.68 -9.25
CA LYS A 418 -12.22 -16.85 -10.42
C LYS A 418 -10.81 -16.31 -10.17
N ASN A 419 -10.68 -15.09 -9.63
CA ASN A 419 -9.37 -14.46 -9.45
C ASN A 419 -8.55 -15.10 -8.32
N TRP A 420 -9.19 -15.59 -7.26
CA TRP A 420 -8.47 -16.33 -6.21
C TRP A 420 -7.96 -17.67 -6.74
N ILE A 421 -8.77 -18.38 -7.52
CA ILE A 421 -8.31 -19.60 -8.19
C ILE A 421 -7.17 -19.30 -9.16
N TYR A 422 -7.26 -18.23 -9.95
CA TYR A 422 -6.15 -17.80 -10.81
C TYR A 422 -4.89 -17.45 -10.00
N TRP A 423 -5.04 -16.79 -8.85
CA TRP A 423 -3.93 -16.50 -7.96
C TRP A 423 -3.25 -17.78 -7.45
N ILE A 424 -4.00 -18.85 -7.12
CA ILE A 424 -3.42 -20.16 -6.75
C ILE A 424 -2.54 -20.69 -7.88
N PHE A 425 -3.05 -20.71 -9.12
CA PHE A 425 -2.28 -21.19 -10.28
C PHE A 425 -1.07 -20.31 -10.59
N LYS A 426 -1.15 -18.99 -10.35
CA LYS A 426 -0.01 -18.07 -10.50
C LYS A 426 1.13 -18.37 -9.52
N GLN A 427 0.87 -19.08 -8.42
CA GLN A 427 1.92 -19.47 -7.48
C GLN A 427 2.74 -20.67 -7.96
N ILE A 428 2.22 -21.46 -8.90
CA ILE A 428 2.89 -22.67 -9.41
C ILE A 428 3.96 -22.24 -10.42
N GLN A 429 5.18 -22.74 -10.24
CA GLN A 429 6.38 -22.26 -10.95
C GLN A 429 7.04 -23.32 -11.86
N ASP A 430 6.49 -24.54 -11.95
CA ASP A 430 7.02 -25.67 -12.73
C ASP A 430 6.22 -26.02 -14.00
#